data_AF-A0A5C7ZV23-F1
#
_entry.id   AF-A0A5C7ZV23-F1
#
_cell.length_a   1.000
_cell.length_b   1.000
_cell.length_c   1.000
_cell.angle_alpha   90.00
_cell.angle_beta   90.00
_cell.angle_gamma   90.00
#
_symmetry.space_group_name_H-M   'P 1'
#
loop_
_entity.id
_entity.type
_entity.pdbx_description
1 polymer ?
#
loop_
_entity_poly.entity_id
_entity_poly.type
_entity_poly.pdbx_seq_one_letter_code
_entity_poly.pdbx_strand_id
1 'polypeptide(L)' 'MRLVVDVKDSKAEILLEFLRTLSYVKVERAPSKASAEKGSVLANVREAVEEMKLVKAGKLKGRDAMEFLNEQL' A
#
# COMPACT_ATOMS: atom_id res chain seq x y z
N MET A 1 -26.13 -11.87 3.17
CA MET A 1 -26.05 -10.90 4.29
C MET A 1 -24.60 -10.49 4.48
N ARG A 2 -24.28 -9.22 4.79
CA ARG A 2 -22.91 -8.73 5.02
C ARG A 2 -22.77 -8.21 6.44
N LEU A 3 -21.71 -8.62 7.13
CA LEU A 3 -21.40 -8.25 8.51
C LEU A 3 -19.96 -7.75 8.58
N VAL A 4 -19.72 -6.67 9.33
CA VAL A 4 -18.37 -6.17 9.66
C VAL A 4 -18.16 -6.39 11.15
N VAL A 5 -17.04 -7.00 11.51
CA VAL A 5 -16.71 -7.32 12.90
C VAL A 5 -15.40 -6.64 13.23
N ASP A 6 -15.41 -5.83 14.29
CA ASP A 6 -14.20 -5.23 14.84
C ASP A 6 -13.64 -6.17 15.92
N VAL A 7 -12.39 -6.59 15.76
CA VAL A 7 -11.71 -7.50 16.67
C VAL A 7 -10.28 -7.03 16.91
N LYS A 8 -9.78 -7.28 18.12
CA LYS A 8 -8.38 -7.02 18.46
C LYS A 8 -7.47 -7.84 17.52
N ASP A 9 -6.43 -7.22 16.97
CA ASP A 9 -5.48 -7.85 16.04
C ASP A 9 -4.92 -9.18 16.56
N SER A 10 -4.62 -9.27 17.86
CA SER A 10 -4.11 -10.48 18.51
C SER A 10 -5.06 -11.68 18.48
N LYS A 11 -6.34 -11.47 18.17
CA LYS A 11 -7.37 -12.50 18.03
C LYS A 11 -7.89 -12.61 16.59
N ALA A 12 -7.50 -11.71 15.71
CA ALA A 12 -8.00 -11.65 14.33
C ALA A 12 -7.61 -12.90 13.53
N GLU A 13 -6.35 -13.37 13.65
CA GLU A 13 -5.89 -14.56 12.94
C GLU A 13 -6.66 -15.82 13.33
N ILE A 14 -6.87 -16.03 14.63
CA ILE A 14 -7.61 -17.18 15.16
C ILE A 14 -9.06 -17.16 14.68
N LEU A 15 -9.71 -15.99 14.70
CA LEU A 15 -11.08 -15.85 14.19
C LEU A 15 -11.14 -16.12 12.68
N LEU A 16 -10.18 -15.63 11.91
CA LEU A 16 -10.08 -15.87 10.48
C LEU A 16 -9.92 -17.36 10.14
N GLU A 17 -9.09 -18.08 10.88
CA GLU A 17 -8.94 -19.52 10.73
C GLU A 17 -10.24 -20.26 11.04
N PHE A 18 -10.91 -19.89 12.14
CA PHE A 18 -12.22 -20.47 12.48
C PHE A 18 -13.26 -20.21 11.38
N LEU A 19 -13.38 -18.98 10.89
CA LEU A 19 -14.35 -18.64 9.84
C LEU A 19 -14.06 -19.38 8.52
N ARG A 20 -12.81 -19.70 8.23
CA ARG A 20 -12.43 -20.50 7.04
C ARG A 20 -12.87 -21.95 7.14
N THR A 21 -13.09 -22.49 8.35
CA THR A 21 -13.64 -23.85 8.52
C THR A 21 -15.13 -23.93 8.17
N LEU A 22 -15.83 -22.80 8.17
CA LEU A 22 -17.25 -22.72 7.85
C LEU A 22 -17.43 -22.61 6.33
N SER A 23 -17.85 -23.70 5.69
CA SER A 23 -18.02 -23.79 4.22
C SER A 23 -19.05 -22.82 3.62
N TYR A 24 -19.94 -22.26 4.46
CA TYR A 24 -20.97 -21.30 4.09
C TYR A 24 -20.56 -19.84 4.33
N VAL A 25 -19.32 -19.57 4.76
CA VAL A 25 -18.82 -18.22 5.03
C VAL A 25 -17.72 -17.86 4.04
N LYS A 26 -17.95 -16.82 3.25
CA LYS A 26 -16.91 -16.21 2.42
C LYS A 26 -16.16 -15.15 3.23
N VAL A 27 -14.89 -15.41 3.53
CA VAL A 27 -14.04 -14.48 4.28
C VAL A 27 -13.30 -13.56 3.31
N GLU A 28 -13.65 -12.28 3.30
CA GLU A 28 -12.93 -11.24 2.59
C GLU A 28 -12.18 -10.39 3.62
N ARG A 29 -10.85 -10.34 3.54
CA ARG A 29 -10.08 -9.42 4.37
C ARG A 29 -10.38 -8.02 3.90
N ALA A 30 -10.96 -7.20 4.78
CA ALA A 30 -11.00 -5.76 4.53
C ALA A 30 -9.56 -5.28 4.29
N PRO A 31 -9.32 -4.38 3.33
CA PRO A 31 -7.99 -3.83 3.13
C PRO A 31 -7.55 -3.21 4.45
N SER A 32 -6.58 -3.84 5.11
CA SER A 32 -5.96 -3.27 6.30
C SER A 32 -5.32 -1.95 5.88
N LYS A 33 -5.40 -0.92 6.74
CA LYS A 33 -4.78 0.39 6.46
C LYS A 33 -3.31 0.25 6.02
N ALA A 34 -2.60 -0.72 6.59
CA ALA A 34 -1.23 -1.08 6.22
C ALA A 34 -1.05 -1.58 4.76
N SER A 35 -2.07 -2.20 4.13
CA SER A 35 -2.01 -2.62 2.73
C SER A 35 -2.23 -1.47 1.76
N ALA A 36 -3.00 -0.45 2.16
CA ALA A 36 -3.16 0.78 1.37
C ALA A 36 -1.87 1.61 1.38
N GLU A 37 -1.20 1.71 2.54
CA GLU A 37 0.07 2.42 2.70
C GLU A 37 1.23 1.71 2.00
N LYS A 38 1.31 0.38 2.08
CA LYS A 38 2.33 -0.38 1.31
C LYS A 38 2.09 -0.27 -0.19
N GLY A 39 0.83 -0.23 -0.63
CA GLY A 39 0.47 -0.03 -2.03
C GLY A 39 0.87 1.36 -2.55
N SER A 40 0.64 2.42 -1.77
CA SER A 40 1.00 3.79 -2.15
C SER A 40 2.51 4.01 -2.18
N VAL A 41 3.26 3.48 -1.21
CA VAL A 41 4.73 3.59 -1.20
C VAL A 41 5.34 2.86 -2.40
N LEU A 42 4.87 1.66 -2.72
CA LEU A 42 5.36 0.91 -3.90
C LEU A 42 5.01 1.61 -5.21
N ALA A 43 3.84 2.23 -5.31
CA ALA A 43 3.45 3.03 -6.48
C ALA A 43 4.34 4.26 -6.65
N ASN A 44 4.55 5.03 -5.58
CA ASN A 44 5.39 6.23 -5.58
C ASN A 44 6.86 5.93 -5.93
N VAL A 45 7.41 4.83 -5.40
CA VAL A 45 8.79 4.41 -5.72
C VAL A 45 8.91 4.02 -7.19
N ARG A 46 7.91 3.33 -7.75
CA ARG A 46 7.92 2.92 -9.16
C ARG A 46 7.86 4.13 -10.09
N GLU A 47 7.04 5.12 -9.76
CA GLU A 47 6.91 6.37 -10.51
C GLU A 47 8.23 7.16 -10.51
N ALA A 48 8.87 7.33 -9.34
CA ALA A 48 10.17 7.99 -9.22
C ALA A 48 11.28 7.30 -10.05
N VAL A 49 11.25 5.98 -10.15
CA VAL A 49 12.20 5.21 -10.97
C VAL A 49 11.96 5.45 -12.48
N GLU A 50 10.71 5.54 -12.92
CA GLU A 50 10.39 5.85 -14.32
C GLU A 50 10.79 7.28 -14.69
N GLU A 51 10.55 8.25 -13.82
CA GLU A 51 10.99 9.64 -14.03
C GLU A 51 12.52 9.74 -14.13
N MET A 52 13.26 9.03 -13.27
CA MET A 52 14.72 8.96 -13.33
C MET A 52 15.23 8.35 -14.65
N LYS A 53 14.52 7.38 -15.22
CA LYS A 53 14.86 6.83 -16.55
C LYS A 53 14.67 7.88 -17.65
N LEU A 54 13.62 8.69 -17.58
CA LEU A 54 13.34 9.76 -18.55
C LEU A 54 14.34 10.93 -18.45
N VAL A 55 14.82 11.24 -17.24
CA VAL A 55 15.93 12.18 -17.03
C VAL A 55 17.22 11.64 -17.64
N LYS A 56 17.56 10.36 -17.41
CA LYS A 56 18.72 9.70 -18.04
C LYS A 56 18.63 9.63 -19.56
N ALA A 57 17.42 9.52 -20.12
CA ALA A 57 17.17 9.53 -21.55
C ALA A 57 17.24 10.93 -22.19
N GLY A 58 17.52 11.98 -21.41
CA GLY A 58 17.63 13.36 -21.88
C GLY A 58 16.29 14.02 -22.24
N LYS A 59 15.16 13.39 -21.91
CA LYS A 59 13.81 13.89 -22.20
C LYS A 59 13.26 14.80 -21.10
N LEU A 60 13.81 14.73 -19.89
CA LEU A 60 13.47 15.57 -18.75
C LEU A 60 14.74 16.22 -18.20
N LYS A 61 14.65 17.50 -17.82
CA LYS A 61 15.73 18.18 -17.10
C LYS A 61 15.72 17.70 -15.65
N GLY A 62 16.73 16.92 -15.26
CA GLY A 62 16.97 16.65 -13.85
C GLY A 62 17.34 17.94 -13.14
N ARG A 63 16.82 18.13 -11.92
CA ARG A 63 17.28 19.15 -10.99
C ARG A 63 17.87 18.49 -9.76
N ASP A 64 18.69 19.21 -9.01
CA ASP A 64 19.30 18.68 -7.81
C ASP A 64 18.24 18.28 -6.78
N ALA A 65 18.38 17.07 -6.24
CA ALA A 65 17.40 16.49 -5.33
C ALA A 65 17.35 17.23 -3.98
N MET A 66 18.50 17.74 -3.51
CA MET A 66 18.59 18.48 -2.26
C MET A 66 18.00 19.87 -2.39
N GLU A 67 18.21 20.52 -3.54
CA GLU A 67 17.60 21.83 -3.83
C GLU A 67 16.07 21.73 -3.89
N PHE A 68 15.52 20.72 -4.57
CA PHE A 68 14.08 20.48 -4.62
C PHE A 68 13.46 20.20 -3.23
N LEU A 69 14.12 19.39 -2.41
CA LEU A 69 13.64 19.08 -1.06
C LEU A 69 13.63 20.31 -0.16
N ASN A 70 14.57 21.23 -0.33
CA ASN A 70 14.63 22.47 0.43
C ASN A 70 13.59 23.52 -0.01
N GLU A 71 13.08 23.47 -1.25
CA GLU A 71 12.01 24.36 -1.73
C GLU A 71 10.60 23.95 -1.23
N GLN A 72 10.42 22.71 -0.77
CA GLN A 72 9.12 22.16 -0.33
C GLN A 72 8.91 22.26 1.20
N LEU A 73 9.86 22.87 1.92
CA LEU A 73 9.89 23.08 3.38
C LEU A 73 9.68 24.57 3.71
#